data_AF-A0A0N1J4E3-F1
#
_entry.id   AF-A0A0N1J4E3-F1
#
_cell.length_a   1.000
_cell.length_b   1.000
_cell.length_c   1.000
_cell.angle_alpha   90.00
_cell.angle_beta   90.00
_cell.angle_gamma   90.00
#
_symmetry.space_group_name_H-M   'P 1'
#
loop_
_entity.id
_entity.type
_entity.pdbx_description
1 polymer ?
#
loop_
_entity_poly.entity_id
_entity_poly.type
_entity_poly.pdbx_seq_one_letter_code
_entity_poly.pdbx_strand_id
1 'polypeptide(L)'
;MSDCWYIPEEVADRRAENRLSPNQPGSYEVLGAAGLFYRHFDPKEVSDDVESFIKPLLAKLHYQSYDVVNLSPSSLGAEKFESLATNHFAEHIHEDDEVRLILEGQGYFDVRDAQDRWVRVLSKPGDCLVVPAGIYHRFTTDENKYVKTLRIFKENPKWIAINRGPEAEETPARKEYLARIHGPVETAVGPVNNHNIFSLRYPATMDAELTAITKRLLEQHSKQPAAVMLFLVGATDPTTGASWCPDCIPAKAQVAAKFAELQAKLGETHAFFVQLPVERPGYLGNPAYPYRTHPLLKLAGVPTLIVLTPTKDAKEKGDVQWVDLLEVKIYTHEASEADIQSL
;
A
#
# COMPACT_ATOMS: atom_id res chain seq x y z
N MET A 1 -7.59 -9.96 7.25
CA MET A 1 -7.38 -8.50 7.18
C MET A 1 -7.69 -7.96 8.56
N SER A 2 -6.84 -7.13 9.15
CA SER A 2 -7.19 -6.42 10.38
C SER A 2 -8.35 -5.47 10.10
N ASP A 3 -9.30 -5.40 11.00
CA ASP A 3 -10.39 -4.43 10.90
C ASP A 3 -9.82 -3.03 11.14
N CYS A 4 -10.05 -2.12 10.19
CA CYS A 4 -9.72 -0.71 10.34
C CYS A 4 -10.91 0.18 9.98
N TRP A 5 -10.99 1.36 10.59
CA TRP A 5 -12.11 2.30 10.42
C TRP A 5 -11.69 3.72 10.78
N TYR A 6 -12.42 4.69 10.24
CA TYR A 6 -12.23 6.08 10.61
C TYR A 6 -12.84 6.38 11.98
N ILE A 7 -12.17 7.25 12.73
CA ILE A 7 -12.59 7.72 14.06
C ILE A 7 -12.63 9.26 14.10
N PRO A 8 -13.33 9.89 15.07
CA PRO A 8 -13.27 11.32 15.28
C PRO A 8 -11.86 11.84 15.63
N GLU A 9 -11.64 13.14 15.45
CA GLU A 9 -10.38 13.81 15.84
C GLU A 9 -10.09 13.63 17.33
N GLU A 10 -11.10 13.88 18.16
CA GLU A 10 -11.05 13.75 19.61
C GLU A 10 -11.92 12.59 20.08
N VAL A 11 -11.40 11.79 21.01
CA VAL A 11 -12.11 10.63 21.56
C VAL A 11 -12.18 10.73 23.07
N ALA A 12 -13.36 10.45 23.64
CA ALA A 12 -13.58 10.52 25.09
C ALA A 12 -12.89 9.37 25.84
N ASP A 13 -12.98 8.16 25.28
CA ASP A 13 -12.24 7.00 25.76
C ASP A 13 -11.35 6.45 24.65
N ARG A 14 -10.03 6.53 24.85
CA ARG A 14 -9.04 6.00 23.92
C ARG A 14 -9.24 4.51 23.62
N ARG A 15 -9.74 3.74 24.59
CA ARG A 15 -9.85 2.28 24.55
C ARG A 15 -11.14 1.76 23.90
N ALA A 16 -12.15 2.61 23.73
CA ALA A 16 -13.38 2.26 23.01
C ALA A 16 -13.13 2.18 21.50
N GLU A 17 -14.00 1.55 20.71
CA GLU A 17 -13.78 1.45 19.25
C GLU A 17 -13.79 2.80 18.53
N ASN A 18 -14.54 3.79 19.02
CA ASN A 18 -14.63 5.15 18.48
C ASN A 18 -15.02 5.24 16.99
N ARG A 19 -15.79 4.28 16.46
CA ARG A 19 -16.30 4.35 15.07
C ARG A 19 -17.12 5.62 14.83
N LEU A 20 -16.95 6.23 13.65
CA LEU A 20 -17.85 7.29 13.19
C LEU A 20 -19.31 6.80 13.11
N SER A 21 -20.26 7.74 13.15
CA SER A 21 -21.67 7.49 12.91
C SER A 21 -22.18 8.41 11.78
N PRO A 22 -22.48 7.87 10.58
CA PRO A 22 -22.41 6.46 10.20
C PRO A 22 -20.96 5.92 10.15
N ASN A 23 -20.81 4.60 10.33
CA ASN A 23 -19.49 3.94 10.30
C ASN A 23 -18.85 4.11 8.92
N GLN A 24 -17.61 4.58 8.89
CA GLN A 24 -16.79 4.65 7.70
C GLN A 24 -15.65 3.63 7.84
N PRO A 25 -15.73 2.45 7.21
CA PRO A 25 -14.66 1.48 7.26
C PRO A 25 -13.40 2.02 6.57
N GLY A 26 -12.25 1.65 7.12
CA GLY A 26 -10.96 1.83 6.49
C GLY A 26 -10.68 0.65 5.58
N SER A 27 -9.58 0.71 4.86
CA SER A 27 -9.16 -0.40 4.00
C SER A 27 -7.64 -0.52 3.98
N TYR A 28 -7.13 -1.66 3.52
CA TYR A 28 -5.69 -1.86 3.34
C TYR A 28 -5.11 -0.83 2.38
N GLU A 29 -5.90 -0.39 1.39
CA GLU A 29 -5.55 0.64 0.43
C GLU A 29 -5.29 1.99 1.10
N VAL A 30 -6.16 2.41 2.02
CA VAL A 30 -5.94 3.65 2.79
C VAL A 30 -4.68 3.56 3.63
N LEU A 31 -4.45 2.44 4.31
CA LEU A 31 -3.25 2.23 5.13
C LEU A 31 -1.98 2.21 4.26
N GLY A 32 -2.01 1.51 3.12
CA GLY A 32 -0.91 1.46 2.17
C GLY A 32 -0.62 2.81 1.49
N ALA A 33 -1.63 3.69 1.35
CA ALA A 33 -1.45 5.04 0.83
C ALA A 33 -0.70 5.93 1.83
N ALA A 34 -0.93 5.70 3.12
CA ALA A 34 -0.15 6.29 4.21
C ALA A 34 1.20 5.58 4.43
N GLY A 35 1.56 4.59 3.61
CA GLY A 35 2.83 3.88 3.70
C GLY A 35 2.90 2.84 4.82
N LEU A 36 1.79 2.50 5.49
CA LEU A 36 1.76 1.37 6.42
C LEU A 36 1.87 0.06 5.65
N PHE A 37 2.62 -0.87 6.21
CA PHE A 37 2.61 -2.26 5.78
C PHE A 37 1.98 -3.14 6.84
N TYR A 38 1.12 -4.06 6.41
CA TYR A 38 0.42 -4.99 7.28
C TYR A 38 0.54 -6.41 6.74
N ARG A 39 0.76 -7.36 7.65
CA ARG A 39 0.72 -8.79 7.35
C ARG A 39 0.17 -9.59 8.52
N HIS A 40 -0.72 -10.53 8.22
CA HIS A 40 -1.16 -11.54 9.19
C HIS A 40 -0.31 -12.80 9.06
N PHE A 41 0.12 -13.35 10.19
CA PHE A 41 0.74 -14.65 10.34
C PHE A 41 -0.17 -15.56 11.15
N ASP A 42 -0.06 -16.89 10.99
CA ASP A 42 -0.76 -17.81 11.88
C ASP A 42 -0.22 -17.59 13.31
N PRO A 43 -1.07 -17.22 14.28
CA PRO A 43 -0.61 -16.96 15.65
C PRO A 43 0.12 -18.14 16.28
N LYS A 44 -0.20 -19.37 15.88
CA LYS A 44 0.49 -20.58 16.38
C LYS A 44 1.91 -20.68 15.87
N GLU A 45 2.12 -20.42 14.57
CA GLU A 45 3.46 -20.40 13.97
C GLU A 45 4.39 -19.40 14.66
N VAL A 46 3.85 -18.27 15.14
CA VAL A 46 4.62 -17.25 15.85
C VAL A 46 4.87 -17.63 17.31
N SER A 47 3.85 -18.13 18.01
CA SER A 47 3.90 -18.31 19.47
C SER A 47 4.56 -19.61 19.93
N ASP A 48 4.51 -20.68 19.13
CA ASP A 48 5.11 -21.98 19.49
C ASP A 48 6.65 -21.92 19.55
N ASP A 49 7.28 -21.18 18.64
CA ASP A 49 8.73 -20.93 18.62
C ASP A 49 9.04 -19.54 18.03
N VAL A 50 8.95 -18.53 18.89
CA VAL A 50 9.22 -17.13 18.54
C VAL A 50 10.60 -16.96 17.92
N GLU A 51 11.63 -17.63 18.46
CA GLU A 51 13.02 -17.52 18.01
C GLU A 51 13.20 -18.04 16.57
N SER A 52 12.66 -19.23 16.28
CA SER A 52 12.73 -19.82 14.94
C SER A 52 11.89 -19.04 13.93
N PHE A 53 10.77 -18.45 14.35
CA PHE A 53 9.93 -17.62 13.48
C PHE A 53 10.58 -16.27 13.14
N ILE A 54 11.11 -15.56 14.15
CA ILE A 54 11.52 -14.15 13.99
C ILE A 54 12.83 -14.00 13.24
N LYS A 55 13.80 -14.90 13.44
CA LYS A 55 15.14 -14.81 12.81
C LYS A 55 15.09 -14.72 11.28
N PRO A 56 14.37 -15.61 10.55
CA PRO A 56 14.21 -15.49 9.10
C PRO A 56 13.50 -14.20 8.68
N LEU A 57 12.52 -13.73 9.47
CA LEU A 57 11.78 -12.51 9.18
C LEU A 57 12.68 -11.27 9.27
N LEU A 58 13.51 -11.19 10.32
CA LEU A 58 14.50 -10.12 10.50
C LEU A 58 15.47 -10.06 9.32
N ALA A 59 16.06 -11.20 8.93
CA ALA A 59 16.99 -11.28 7.81
C ALA A 59 16.34 -10.82 6.49
N LYS A 60 15.08 -11.21 6.25
CA LYS A 60 14.34 -10.85 5.04
C LYS A 60 13.98 -9.36 4.98
N LEU A 61 13.64 -8.77 6.12
CA LEU A 61 13.21 -7.36 6.21
C LEU A 61 14.37 -6.41 6.54
N HIS A 62 15.60 -6.92 6.62
CA HIS A 62 16.79 -6.16 7.01
C HIS A 62 16.66 -5.46 8.38
N TYR A 63 15.95 -6.10 9.31
CA TYR A 63 15.91 -5.71 10.72
C TYR A 63 16.98 -6.50 11.50
N GLN A 64 17.56 -5.90 12.55
CA GLN A 64 18.72 -6.46 13.26
C GLN A 64 18.36 -7.13 14.58
N SER A 65 17.35 -6.62 15.29
CA SER A 65 17.03 -7.08 16.63
C SER A 65 15.55 -7.04 16.92
N TYR A 66 15.17 -7.72 17.99
CA TYR A 66 13.80 -7.74 18.49
C TYR A 66 13.80 -7.89 20.02
N ASP A 67 12.70 -7.50 20.65
CA ASP A 67 12.38 -7.89 22.02
C ASP A 67 10.89 -8.21 22.18
N VAL A 68 10.52 -8.77 23.34
CA VAL A 68 9.14 -9.06 23.69
C VAL A 68 8.73 -8.15 24.84
N VAL A 69 7.62 -7.44 24.66
CA VAL A 69 7.03 -6.59 25.69
C VAL A 69 5.63 -7.04 26.03
N ASN A 70 5.31 -7.04 27.32
CA ASN A 70 3.98 -7.30 27.86
C ASN A 70 3.45 -6.04 28.55
N LEU A 71 2.48 -5.39 27.93
CA LEU A 71 1.84 -4.19 28.43
C LEU A 71 0.53 -4.56 29.15
N SER A 72 0.55 -4.52 30.47
CA SER A 72 -0.64 -4.72 31.30
C SER A 72 -0.50 -4.10 32.68
N PRO A 73 -1.60 -3.78 33.38
CA PRO A 73 -1.54 -3.40 34.78
C PRO A 73 -0.86 -4.46 35.67
N SER A 74 -1.06 -5.75 35.37
CA SER A 74 -0.47 -6.86 36.10
C SER A 74 1.05 -6.98 35.92
N SER A 75 1.57 -6.69 34.72
CA SER A 75 3.01 -6.81 34.42
C SER A 75 3.80 -5.56 34.81
N LEU A 76 3.18 -4.37 34.77
CA LEU A 76 3.86 -3.09 34.94
C LEU A 76 3.50 -2.36 36.24
N GLY A 77 2.41 -2.74 36.90
CA GLY A 77 1.75 -1.93 37.92
C GLY A 77 0.84 -0.87 37.30
N ALA A 78 -0.29 -0.56 37.96
CA ALA A 78 -1.34 0.30 37.40
C ALA A 78 -0.85 1.72 37.06
N GLU A 79 -0.04 2.34 37.93
CA GLU A 79 0.47 3.70 37.73
C GLU A 79 1.39 3.79 36.51
N LYS A 80 2.39 2.91 36.44
CA LYS A 80 3.32 2.85 35.30
C LYS A 80 2.59 2.51 34.00
N PHE A 81 1.62 1.58 34.06
CA PHE A 81 0.80 1.23 32.90
C PHE A 81 0.02 2.44 32.38
N GLU A 82 -0.69 3.19 33.23
CA GLU A 82 -1.47 4.35 32.78
C GLU A 82 -0.58 5.52 32.32
N SER A 83 0.60 5.69 32.93
CA SER A 83 1.61 6.66 32.45
C SER A 83 2.09 6.32 31.04
N LEU A 84 2.49 5.07 30.79
CA LEU A 84 2.90 4.60 29.46
C LEU A 84 1.75 4.68 28.46
N ALA A 85 0.54 4.29 28.85
CA ALA A 85 -0.63 4.37 27.99
C ALA A 85 -0.98 5.82 27.59
N THR A 86 -0.69 6.80 28.45
CA THR A 86 -0.83 8.22 28.12
C THR A 86 0.23 8.69 27.14
N ASN A 87 1.49 8.29 27.34
CA ASN A 87 2.58 8.65 26.43
C ASN A 87 2.40 8.01 25.04
N HIS A 88 2.02 6.73 24.98
CA HIS A 88 1.78 6.05 23.71
C HIS A 88 0.54 6.58 22.97
N PHE A 89 -0.44 7.13 23.68
CA PHE A 89 -1.64 7.70 23.07
C PHE A 89 -1.49 9.16 22.65
N ALA A 90 -0.45 9.86 23.11
CA ALA A 90 -0.10 11.17 22.55
C ALA A 90 0.27 10.98 21.07
N GLU A 91 -0.19 11.87 20.19
CA GLU A 91 0.14 11.80 18.76
C GLU A 91 1.63 12.14 18.55
N HIS A 92 2.38 11.23 17.94
CA HIS A 92 3.82 11.35 17.76
C HIS A 92 4.31 10.71 16.46
N ILE A 93 5.59 10.96 16.15
CA ILE A 93 6.37 10.28 15.13
C ILE A 93 7.60 9.60 15.77
N HIS A 94 8.20 8.70 15.01
CA HIS A 94 9.52 8.14 15.27
C HIS A 94 10.45 8.41 14.07
N GLU A 95 11.75 8.48 14.33
CA GLU A 95 12.78 8.58 13.28
C GLU A 95 13.07 7.24 12.59
N ASP A 96 12.66 6.13 13.22
CA ASP A 96 12.73 4.78 12.71
C ASP A 96 11.32 4.17 12.56
N ASP A 97 11.22 3.06 11.83
CA ASP A 97 9.96 2.32 11.72
C ASP A 97 9.54 1.74 13.08
N GLU A 98 8.27 1.90 13.44
CA GLU A 98 7.63 1.22 14.55
C GLU A 98 7.03 -0.10 14.05
N VAL A 99 7.75 -1.19 14.30
CA VAL A 99 7.31 -2.54 13.90
C VAL A 99 6.79 -3.32 15.10
N ARG A 100 5.58 -3.89 14.97
CA ARG A 100 4.89 -4.63 16.03
C ARG A 100 4.26 -5.89 15.48
N LEU A 101 4.60 -7.03 16.07
CA LEU A 101 3.92 -8.31 15.83
C LEU A 101 3.24 -8.76 17.12
N ILE A 102 1.90 -8.76 17.11
CA ILE A 102 1.09 -9.09 18.28
C ILE A 102 1.13 -10.59 18.55
N LEU A 103 1.50 -10.96 19.78
CA LEU A 103 1.55 -12.35 20.25
C LEU A 103 0.27 -12.72 21.01
N GLU A 104 -0.17 -11.86 21.93
CA GLU A 104 -1.34 -12.09 22.79
C GLU A 104 -2.04 -10.75 23.06
N GLY A 105 -3.33 -10.80 23.40
CA GLY A 105 -4.14 -9.60 23.62
C GLY A 105 -4.36 -8.78 22.34
N GLN A 106 -4.73 -7.50 22.49
CA GLN A 106 -4.98 -6.63 21.35
C GLN A 106 -4.90 -5.14 21.70
N GLY A 107 -4.85 -4.31 20.68
CA GLY A 107 -4.89 -2.85 20.82
C GLY A 107 -5.15 -2.15 19.50
N TYR A 108 -5.14 -0.83 19.56
CA TYR A 108 -5.39 0.05 18.43
C TYR A 108 -4.15 0.84 18.09
N PHE A 109 -3.77 0.81 16.81
CA PHE A 109 -2.92 1.83 16.21
C PHE A 109 -3.83 2.82 15.49
N ASP A 110 -3.80 4.09 15.92
CA ASP A 110 -4.40 5.16 15.13
C ASP A 110 -3.30 5.79 14.28
N VAL A 111 -3.55 5.92 12.98
CA VAL A 111 -2.61 6.52 12.02
C VAL A 111 -3.29 7.60 11.20
N ARG A 112 -2.54 8.63 10.82
CA ARG A 112 -3.03 9.67 9.90
C ARG A 112 -3.01 9.14 8.46
N ASP A 113 -4.15 9.24 7.77
CA ASP A 113 -4.20 9.00 6.32
C ASP A 113 -3.57 10.15 5.52
N ALA A 114 -3.56 10.04 4.19
CA ALA A 114 -3.01 11.06 3.30
C ALA A 114 -3.80 12.39 3.33
N GLN A 115 -4.96 12.44 3.98
CA GLN A 115 -5.76 13.65 4.22
C GLN A 115 -5.73 14.07 5.69
N ASP A 116 -4.77 13.56 6.47
CA ASP A 116 -4.56 13.85 7.88
C ASP A 116 -5.76 13.48 8.78
N ARG A 117 -6.55 12.46 8.39
CA ARG A 117 -7.65 11.92 9.20
C ARG A 117 -7.22 10.67 9.95
N TRP A 118 -7.78 10.44 11.13
CA TRP A 118 -7.50 9.23 11.90
C TRP A 118 -8.15 7.98 11.30
N VAL A 119 -7.31 6.98 11.05
CA VAL A 119 -7.72 5.59 10.78
C VAL A 119 -7.24 4.73 11.95
N ARG A 120 -8.19 4.11 12.64
CA ARG A 120 -7.94 3.13 13.71
C ARG A 120 -7.75 1.76 13.11
N VAL A 121 -6.69 1.06 13.50
CA VAL A 121 -6.36 -0.31 13.10
C VAL A 121 -6.39 -1.20 14.34
N LEU A 122 -7.29 -2.19 14.35
CA LEU A 122 -7.30 -3.23 15.39
C LEU A 122 -6.19 -4.25 15.12
N SER A 123 -5.20 -4.30 16.01
CA SER A 123 -4.10 -5.27 15.96
C SER A 123 -4.32 -6.38 16.98
N LYS A 124 -4.45 -7.61 16.50
CA LYS A 124 -4.73 -8.83 17.28
C LYS A 124 -3.66 -9.91 17.02
N PRO A 125 -3.64 -11.04 17.75
CA PRO A 125 -2.56 -12.04 17.61
C PRO A 125 -2.33 -12.46 16.17
N GLY A 126 -1.06 -12.53 15.77
CA GLY A 126 -0.63 -12.81 14.40
C GLY A 126 -0.49 -11.59 13.50
N ASP A 127 -1.05 -10.43 13.89
CA ASP A 127 -0.91 -9.20 13.12
C ASP A 127 0.48 -8.58 13.29
N CYS A 128 1.17 -8.38 12.17
CA CYS A 128 2.40 -7.60 12.05
C CYS A 128 2.10 -6.29 11.34
N LEU A 129 2.36 -5.18 12.02
CA LEU A 129 2.23 -3.83 11.50
C LEU A 129 3.61 -3.17 11.44
N VAL A 130 3.93 -2.56 10.30
CA VAL A 130 5.07 -1.68 10.12
C VAL A 130 4.52 -0.27 9.96
N VAL A 131 4.67 0.53 11.00
CA VAL A 131 4.35 1.96 11.00
C VAL A 131 5.62 2.70 10.58
N PRO A 132 5.65 3.30 9.37
CA PRO A 132 6.89 3.84 8.85
C PRO A 132 7.42 5.03 9.65
N ALA A 133 8.74 5.22 9.65
CA ALA A 133 9.36 6.44 10.17
C ALA A 133 8.67 7.71 9.60
N GLY A 134 8.46 8.73 10.45
CA GLY A 134 7.90 10.02 10.07
C GLY A 134 6.36 10.10 9.91
N ILE A 135 5.61 9.00 10.07
CA ILE A 135 4.14 9.04 10.11
C ILE A 135 3.62 9.43 11.50
N TYR A 136 2.60 10.28 11.53
CA TYR A 136 1.85 10.52 12.76
C TYR A 136 0.98 9.33 13.12
N HIS A 137 1.20 8.84 14.34
CA HIS A 137 0.46 7.73 14.89
C HIS A 137 0.35 7.85 16.42
N ARG A 138 -0.47 6.96 16.98
CA ARG A 138 -0.57 6.72 18.42
C ARG A 138 -1.05 5.29 18.68
N PHE A 139 -0.79 4.79 19.87
CA PHE A 139 -1.18 3.44 20.29
C PHE A 139 -1.99 3.48 21.60
N THR A 140 -2.97 2.58 21.70
CA THR A 140 -3.63 2.27 22.97
C THR A 140 -4.09 0.83 23.02
N THR A 141 -4.14 0.25 24.23
CA THR A 141 -4.82 -1.04 24.41
C THR A 141 -6.32 -0.88 24.22
N ASP A 142 -7.02 -1.98 23.99
CA ASP A 142 -8.48 -2.00 24.19
C ASP A 142 -8.85 -1.95 25.68
N GLU A 143 -10.14 -2.14 25.98
CA GLU A 143 -10.69 -2.18 27.33
C GLU A 143 -10.10 -3.30 28.21
N ASN A 144 -9.57 -4.38 27.61
CA ASN A 144 -8.93 -5.48 28.35
C ASN A 144 -7.55 -5.10 28.89
N LYS A 145 -6.97 -3.97 28.45
CA LYS A 145 -5.70 -3.43 28.97
C LYS A 145 -4.55 -4.44 28.91
N TYR A 146 -4.54 -5.29 27.88
CA TYR A 146 -3.56 -6.35 27.74
C TYR A 146 -3.10 -6.50 26.30
N VAL A 147 -1.79 -6.37 26.09
CA VAL A 147 -1.14 -6.75 24.84
C VAL A 147 0.26 -7.28 25.12
N LYS A 148 0.63 -8.36 24.43
CA LYS A 148 1.99 -8.87 24.37
C LYS A 148 2.44 -8.81 22.92
N THR A 149 3.55 -8.14 22.65
CA THR A 149 4.02 -7.87 21.29
C THR A 149 5.51 -8.12 21.18
N LEU A 150 5.92 -8.61 20.02
CA LEU A 150 7.28 -8.45 19.53
C LEU A 150 7.45 -7.01 19.05
N ARG A 151 8.55 -6.39 19.42
CA ARG A 151 9.01 -5.13 18.84
C ARG A 151 10.25 -5.44 18.02
N ILE A 152 10.30 -4.95 16.79
CA ILE A 152 11.35 -5.27 15.80
C ILE A 152 12.06 -3.98 15.40
N PHE A 153 13.39 -4.03 15.24
CA PHE A 153 14.25 -2.84 15.06
C PHE A 153 15.22 -2.94 13.88
N LYS A 154 15.43 -1.82 13.18
CA LYS A 154 16.47 -1.72 12.13
C LYS A 154 17.86 -1.74 12.75
N GLU A 155 18.06 -0.98 13.81
CA GLU A 155 19.32 -0.87 14.55
C GLU A 155 19.07 -0.95 16.06
N ASN A 156 20.05 -0.54 16.90
CA ASN A 156 19.83 -0.39 18.33
C ASN A 156 18.67 0.61 18.58
N PRO A 157 17.67 0.26 19.40
CA PRO A 157 16.43 1.00 19.44
C PRO A 157 16.60 2.41 20.01
N LYS A 158 16.13 3.42 19.26
CA LYS A 158 15.90 4.78 19.77
C LYS A 158 14.39 4.98 19.98
N TRP A 159 13.95 4.90 21.23
CA TRP A 159 12.53 5.05 21.62
C TRP A 159 12.08 6.50 21.77
N ILE A 160 12.57 7.39 20.91
CA ILE A 160 12.26 8.80 21.05
C ILE A 160 10.95 9.06 20.29
N ALA A 161 9.87 9.20 21.04
CA ALA A 161 8.62 9.73 20.53
C ALA A 161 8.75 11.25 20.41
N ILE A 162 8.59 11.77 19.20
CA ILE A 162 8.57 13.22 18.96
C ILE A 162 7.12 13.60 18.74
N ASN A 163 6.53 14.27 19.73
CA ASN A 163 5.13 14.66 19.68
C ASN A 163 4.86 15.59 18.49
N ARG A 164 3.67 15.50 17.91
CA ARG A 164 3.24 16.37 16.81
C ARG A 164 3.43 17.84 17.17
N GLY A 165 4.08 18.57 16.26
CA GLY A 165 4.44 19.97 16.45
C GLY A 165 5.60 20.39 15.55
N PRO A 166 6.07 21.65 15.65
CA PRO A 166 7.11 22.20 14.78
C PRO A 166 8.40 21.38 14.78
N GLU A 167 8.78 20.80 15.92
CA GLU A 167 9.97 19.94 16.01
C GLU A 167 9.82 18.68 15.15
N ALA A 168 8.68 17.99 15.24
CA ALA A 168 8.39 16.79 14.46
C ALA A 168 8.42 17.08 12.95
N GLU A 169 7.83 18.20 12.51
CA GLU A 169 7.81 18.61 11.09
C GLU A 169 9.21 18.88 10.51
N GLU A 170 10.16 19.28 11.34
CA GLU A 170 11.52 19.58 10.88
C GLU A 170 12.45 18.36 10.83
N THR A 171 12.04 17.23 11.42
CA THR A 171 12.85 16.00 11.42
C THR A 171 13.11 15.47 10.01
N PRO A 172 14.29 14.88 9.75
CA PRO A 172 14.57 14.23 8.47
C PRO A 172 13.55 13.15 8.12
N ALA A 173 13.19 12.29 9.08
CA ALA A 173 12.23 11.21 8.89
C ALA A 173 10.85 11.70 8.45
N ARG A 174 10.35 12.80 9.02
CA ARG A 174 9.07 13.41 8.61
C ARG A 174 9.12 13.98 7.20
N LYS A 175 10.20 14.68 6.85
CA LYS A 175 10.40 15.24 5.50
C LYS A 175 10.52 14.14 4.45
N GLU A 176 11.27 13.08 4.74
CA GLU A 176 11.40 11.90 3.89
C GLU A 176 10.08 11.14 3.75
N TYR A 177 9.34 10.97 4.85
CA TYR A 177 8.00 10.39 4.84
C TYR A 177 7.09 11.15 3.88
N LEU A 178 6.97 12.47 4.05
CA LEU A 178 6.14 13.32 3.20
C LEU A 178 6.61 13.29 1.74
N ALA A 179 7.92 13.33 1.48
CA ALA A 179 8.47 13.21 0.14
C ALA A 179 8.14 11.85 -0.50
N ARG A 180 8.07 10.77 0.28
CA ARG A 180 7.70 9.44 -0.20
C ARG A 180 6.21 9.30 -0.48
N ILE A 181 5.34 9.83 0.40
CA ILE A 181 3.88 9.69 0.25
C ILE A 181 3.26 10.72 -0.70
N HIS A 182 3.93 11.85 -0.93
CA HIS A 182 3.51 12.90 -1.88
C HIS A 182 4.38 13.01 -3.12
N GLY A 183 5.51 12.29 -3.17
CA GLY A 183 6.39 12.25 -4.32
C GLY A 183 5.75 11.57 -5.52
N PRO A 184 6.23 11.86 -6.74
CA PRO A 184 5.73 11.18 -7.92
C PRO A 184 6.03 9.68 -7.82
N VAL A 185 5.01 8.86 -8.00
CA VAL A 185 5.17 7.41 -8.01
C VAL A 185 5.99 7.01 -9.24
N GLU A 186 7.11 6.33 -9.05
CA GLU A 186 7.91 5.81 -10.16
C GLU A 186 7.22 4.64 -10.87
N THR A 187 7.27 4.66 -12.19
CA THR A 187 6.75 3.59 -13.05
C THR A 187 7.86 3.02 -13.94
N ALA A 188 7.56 1.98 -14.71
CA ALA A 188 8.48 1.45 -15.72
C ALA A 188 8.93 2.50 -16.75
N VAL A 189 8.12 3.54 -16.99
CA VAL A 189 8.35 4.56 -18.04
C VAL A 189 8.70 5.94 -17.46
N GLY A 190 9.02 6.01 -16.17
CA GLY A 190 9.33 7.24 -15.44
C GLY A 190 8.26 7.64 -14.42
N PRO A 191 8.38 8.84 -13.81
CA PRO A 191 7.47 9.29 -12.76
C PRO A 191 6.05 9.51 -13.28
N VAL A 192 5.05 9.17 -12.46
CA VAL A 192 3.66 9.58 -12.68
C VAL A 192 3.59 11.09 -12.86
N ASN A 193 2.97 11.52 -13.95
CA ASN A 193 2.84 12.93 -14.30
C ASN A 193 1.40 13.43 -14.35
N ASN A 194 0.41 12.55 -14.11
CA ASN A 194 -1.03 12.86 -14.20
C ASN A 194 -1.48 13.42 -15.57
N HIS A 195 -0.68 13.25 -16.62
CA HIS A 195 -0.99 13.67 -17.97
C HIS A 195 -1.20 12.45 -18.88
N ASN A 196 -0.17 11.63 -19.03
CA ASN A 196 -0.17 10.43 -19.86
C ASN A 196 0.53 9.25 -19.18
N ILE A 197 1.12 9.42 -17.99
CA ILE A 197 1.74 8.35 -17.20
C ILE A 197 1.03 8.29 -15.84
N PHE A 198 0.44 7.13 -15.54
CA PHE A 198 -0.36 6.88 -14.35
C PHE A 198 0.09 5.59 -13.64
N SER A 199 -0.21 5.48 -12.35
CA SER A 199 0.00 4.27 -11.56
C SER A 199 -1.18 4.09 -10.62
N LEU A 200 -1.99 3.05 -10.85
CA LEU A 200 -3.19 2.78 -10.05
C LEU A 200 -2.88 1.62 -9.12
N ARG A 201 -2.65 1.95 -7.84
CA ARG A 201 -2.21 0.98 -6.82
C ARG A 201 -3.35 0.07 -6.35
N TYR A 202 -4.60 0.53 -6.45
CA TYR A 202 -5.71 -0.06 -5.74
C TYR A 202 -6.74 -0.70 -6.67
N PRO A 203 -6.88 -2.03 -6.65
CA PRO A 203 -7.82 -2.71 -7.51
C PRO A 203 -9.28 -2.26 -7.34
N ALA A 204 -9.66 -1.86 -6.12
CA ALA A 204 -11.03 -1.45 -5.81
C ALA A 204 -11.46 -0.14 -6.50
N THR A 205 -10.52 0.76 -6.81
CA THR A 205 -10.79 2.05 -7.46
C THR A 205 -10.35 2.07 -8.93
N MET A 206 -9.64 1.03 -9.36
CA MET A 206 -9.04 0.92 -10.70
C MET A 206 -10.04 1.21 -11.83
N ASP A 207 -11.24 0.62 -11.81
CA ASP A 207 -12.20 0.79 -12.91
C ASP A 207 -12.71 2.23 -13.04
N ALA A 208 -12.96 2.90 -11.90
CA ALA A 208 -13.36 4.30 -11.89
C ALA A 208 -12.23 5.20 -12.42
N GLU A 209 -11.00 4.95 -11.98
CA GLU A 209 -9.82 5.72 -12.39
C GLU A 209 -9.47 5.49 -13.88
N LEU A 210 -9.45 4.25 -14.35
CA LEU A 210 -9.25 3.91 -15.77
C LEU A 210 -10.34 4.49 -16.66
N THR A 211 -11.59 4.53 -16.18
CA THR A 211 -12.69 5.18 -16.91
C THR A 211 -12.45 6.69 -17.05
N ALA A 212 -12.01 7.36 -15.99
CA ALA A 212 -11.63 8.78 -16.06
C ALA A 212 -10.46 9.03 -17.04
N ILE A 213 -9.41 8.21 -16.95
CA ILE A 213 -8.24 8.29 -17.84
C ILE A 213 -8.65 8.08 -19.31
N THR A 214 -9.49 7.07 -19.56
CA THR A 214 -9.95 6.72 -20.91
C THR A 214 -10.84 7.82 -21.48
N LYS A 215 -11.77 8.37 -20.69
CA LYS A 215 -12.61 9.49 -21.13
C LYS A 215 -11.76 10.68 -21.53
N ARG A 216 -10.77 11.04 -20.72
CA ARG A 216 -9.82 12.12 -21.06
C ARG A 216 -9.10 11.86 -22.38
N LEU A 217 -8.60 10.63 -22.60
CA LEU A 217 -7.93 10.27 -23.86
C LEU A 217 -8.87 10.50 -25.06
N LEU A 218 -10.12 10.03 -24.96
CA LEU A 218 -11.10 10.14 -26.04
C LEU A 218 -11.55 11.59 -26.26
N GLU A 219 -11.78 12.37 -25.22
CA GLU A 219 -12.12 13.80 -25.33
C GLU A 219 -11.03 14.58 -26.07
N GLN A 220 -9.76 14.27 -25.79
CA GLN A 220 -8.62 14.93 -26.41
C GLN A 220 -8.37 14.44 -27.85
N HIS A 221 -8.70 13.19 -28.16
CA HIS A 221 -8.23 12.50 -29.37
C HIS A 221 -9.29 11.68 -30.14
N SER A 222 -10.58 12.02 -30.00
CA SER A 222 -11.74 11.26 -30.55
C SER A 222 -11.70 10.87 -32.03
N LYS A 223 -10.82 11.49 -32.85
CA LYS A 223 -10.68 11.23 -34.29
C LYS A 223 -9.27 10.79 -34.71
N GLN A 224 -8.35 10.60 -33.78
CA GLN A 224 -6.96 10.25 -34.05
C GLN A 224 -6.62 8.89 -33.40
N PRO A 225 -5.69 8.11 -33.99
CA PRO A 225 -5.22 6.88 -33.38
C PRO A 225 -4.63 7.15 -31.98
N ALA A 226 -5.11 6.41 -30.99
CA ALA A 226 -4.67 6.53 -29.60
C ALA A 226 -4.56 5.14 -28.96
N ALA A 227 -3.80 5.04 -27.88
CA ALA A 227 -3.59 3.77 -27.18
C ALA A 227 -3.41 3.97 -25.68
N VAL A 228 -3.87 2.99 -24.91
CA VAL A 228 -3.60 2.84 -23.47
C VAL A 228 -2.78 1.57 -23.28
N MET A 229 -1.59 1.71 -22.71
CA MET A 229 -0.71 0.60 -22.35
C MET A 229 -0.86 0.33 -20.84
N LEU A 230 -1.43 -0.82 -20.49
CA LEU A 230 -1.52 -1.29 -19.11
C LEU A 230 -0.35 -2.23 -18.81
N PHE A 231 0.40 -1.95 -17.75
CA PHE A 231 1.48 -2.82 -17.29
C PHE A 231 1.18 -3.33 -15.87
N LEU A 232 0.81 -4.60 -15.77
CA LEU A 232 0.58 -5.28 -14.50
C LEU A 232 1.90 -5.85 -14.00
N VAL A 233 2.37 -5.36 -12.87
CA VAL A 233 3.74 -5.59 -12.38
C VAL A 233 3.74 -5.95 -10.91
N GLY A 234 4.65 -6.81 -10.48
CA GLY A 234 4.84 -7.08 -9.06
C GLY A 234 5.24 -5.80 -8.32
N ALA A 235 4.44 -5.42 -7.32
CA ALA A 235 4.71 -4.28 -6.46
C ALA A 235 6.09 -4.38 -5.82
N THR A 236 6.65 -3.22 -5.48
CA THR A 236 7.90 -3.13 -4.75
C THR A 236 7.62 -3.28 -3.27
N ASP A 237 8.37 -4.15 -2.61
CA ASP A 237 8.32 -4.29 -1.16
C ASP A 237 8.76 -2.95 -0.51
N PRO A 238 7.92 -2.36 0.35
CA PRO A 238 8.16 -1.02 0.89
C PRO A 238 9.34 -0.97 1.85
N THR A 239 9.77 -2.11 2.40
CA THR A 239 10.89 -2.20 3.35
C THR A 239 12.22 -2.36 2.62
N THR A 240 12.25 -3.17 1.56
CA THR A 240 13.49 -3.52 0.84
C THR A 240 13.68 -2.76 -0.46
N GLY A 241 12.64 -2.12 -1.00
CA GLY A 241 12.69 -1.48 -2.32
C GLY A 241 12.80 -2.48 -3.48
N ALA A 242 12.70 -3.79 -3.22
CA ALA A 242 12.80 -4.84 -4.24
C ALA A 242 11.42 -5.25 -4.77
N SER A 243 11.30 -5.50 -6.08
CA SER A 243 10.08 -6.15 -6.60
C SER A 243 10.05 -7.60 -6.13
N TRP A 244 8.87 -8.07 -5.70
CA TRP A 244 8.71 -9.49 -5.35
C TRP A 244 8.67 -10.42 -6.56
N CYS A 245 8.56 -9.85 -7.76
CA CYS A 245 8.49 -10.53 -9.05
C CYS A 245 9.83 -10.40 -9.77
N PRO A 246 10.66 -11.47 -9.82
CA PRO A 246 11.97 -11.41 -10.46
C PRO A 246 11.89 -11.07 -11.95
N ASP A 247 10.89 -11.62 -12.66
CA ASP A 247 10.68 -11.42 -14.10
C ASP A 247 10.24 -9.99 -14.43
N CYS A 248 9.65 -9.28 -13.46
CA CYS A 248 9.25 -7.90 -13.61
C CYS A 248 10.44 -6.94 -13.69
N ILE A 249 11.62 -7.32 -13.17
CA ILE A 249 12.82 -6.48 -13.18
C ILE A 249 13.33 -6.27 -14.61
N PRO A 250 13.65 -7.32 -15.40
CA PRO A 250 14.06 -7.15 -16.80
C PRO A 250 12.92 -6.63 -17.69
N ALA A 251 11.66 -6.97 -17.40
CA ALA A 251 10.51 -6.52 -18.19
C ALA A 251 10.34 -5.00 -18.23
N LYS A 252 10.65 -4.29 -17.12
CA LYS A 252 10.47 -2.82 -17.02
C LYS A 252 11.19 -2.06 -18.14
N ALA A 253 12.45 -2.40 -18.41
CA ALA A 253 13.24 -1.72 -19.43
C ALA A 253 12.66 -1.93 -20.85
N GLN A 254 12.16 -3.13 -21.11
CA GLN A 254 11.57 -3.50 -22.39
C GLN A 254 10.20 -2.81 -22.61
N VAL A 255 9.37 -2.76 -21.56
CA VAL A 255 8.11 -2.02 -21.57
C VAL A 255 8.36 -0.52 -21.79
N ALA A 256 9.40 0.04 -21.19
CA ALA A 256 9.79 1.44 -21.42
C ALA A 256 10.15 1.71 -22.88
N ALA A 257 10.96 0.82 -23.50
CA ALA A 257 11.30 0.93 -24.91
C ALA A 257 10.05 0.86 -25.82
N LYS A 258 9.14 -0.08 -25.57
CA LYS A 258 7.91 -0.19 -26.36
C LYS A 258 6.95 0.97 -26.17
N PHE A 259 6.86 1.53 -24.96
CA PHE A 259 6.07 2.73 -24.75
C PHE A 259 6.65 3.92 -25.52
N ALA A 260 7.97 4.08 -25.56
CA ALA A 260 8.62 5.10 -26.37
C ALA A 260 8.37 4.91 -27.87
N GLU A 261 8.38 3.68 -28.39
CA GLU A 261 8.00 3.38 -29.78
C GLU A 261 6.54 3.75 -30.07
N LEU A 262 5.63 3.44 -29.13
CA LEU A 262 4.21 3.78 -29.24
C LEU A 262 4.01 5.31 -29.25
N GLN A 263 4.73 6.05 -28.40
CA GLN A 263 4.74 7.51 -28.40
C GLN A 263 5.31 8.09 -29.69
N ALA A 264 6.38 7.50 -30.25
CA ALA A 264 6.93 7.93 -31.54
C ALA A 264 5.94 7.74 -32.70
N LYS A 265 5.11 6.69 -32.63
CA LYS A 265 4.10 6.36 -33.65
C LYS A 265 2.83 7.19 -33.55
N LEU A 266 2.33 7.42 -32.34
CA LEU A 266 1.02 8.06 -32.10
C LEU A 266 1.14 9.53 -31.64
N GLY A 267 2.28 9.93 -31.11
CA GLY A 267 2.49 11.17 -30.38
C GLY A 267 2.31 11.00 -28.87
N GLU A 268 3.07 11.78 -28.07
CA GLU A 268 3.09 11.67 -26.61
C GLU A 268 1.72 11.87 -25.95
N THR A 269 0.85 12.68 -26.54
CA THR A 269 -0.49 12.96 -26.02
C THR A 269 -1.51 11.88 -26.39
N HIS A 270 -1.20 10.99 -27.32
CA HIS A 270 -2.12 9.94 -27.80
C HIS A 270 -1.80 8.56 -27.23
N ALA A 271 -0.67 8.41 -26.54
CA ALA A 271 -0.25 7.17 -25.91
C ALA A 271 -0.21 7.36 -24.39
N PHE A 272 -1.09 6.66 -23.68
CA PHE A 272 -1.16 6.69 -22.22
C PHE A 272 -0.57 5.41 -21.65
N PHE A 273 0.20 5.54 -20.56
CA PHE A 273 0.74 4.44 -19.80
C PHE A 273 0.06 4.36 -18.43
N VAL A 274 -0.35 3.17 -18.04
CA VAL A 274 -0.92 2.91 -16.72
C VAL A 274 -0.24 1.70 -16.11
N GLN A 275 0.49 1.92 -15.01
CA GLN A 275 1.03 0.84 -14.20
C GLN A 275 -0.01 0.34 -13.21
N LEU A 276 -0.16 -0.98 -13.07
CA LEU A 276 -1.01 -1.62 -12.08
C LEU A 276 -0.13 -2.51 -11.17
N PRO A 277 0.41 -1.97 -10.06
CA PRO A 277 1.16 -2.76 -9.10
C PRO A 277 0.30 -3.85 -8.46
N VAL A 278 0.84 -5.06 -8.38
CA VAL A 278 0.18 -6.23 -7.79
C VAL A 278 0.90 -6.57 -6.49
N GLU A 279 0.20 -6.47 -5.36
CA GLU A 279 0.74 -6.78 -4.05
C GLU A 279 0.78 -8.30 -3.82
N ARG A 280 1.96 -8.84 -3.47
CA ARG A 280 2.14 -10.29 -3.26
C ARG A 280 1.20 -10.88 -2.21
N PRO A 281 0.99 -10.27 -1.02
CA PRO A 281 0.11 -10.85 -0.01
C PRO A 281 -1.35 -10.94 -0.46
N GLY A 282 -1.82 -9.97 -1.25
CA GLY A 282 -3.18 -9.98 -1.78
C GLY A 282 -3.36 -10.96 -2.95
N TYR A 283 -2.31 -11.19 -3.73
CA TYR A 283 -2.35 -11.94 -4.99
C TYR A 283 -2.01 -13.43 -4.86
N LEU A 284 -0.98 -13.79 -4.08
CA LEU A 284 -0.45 -15.14 -4.02
C LEU A 284 -1.45 -16.09 -3.37
N GLY A 285 -1.85 -17.14 -4.09
CA GLY A 285 -2.83 -18.13 -3.60
C GLY A 285 -4.27 -17.61 -3.52
N ASN A 286 -4.54 -16.39 -3.97
CA ASN A 286 -5.88 -15.81 -3.96
C ASN A 286 -6.53 -15.89 -5.36
N PRO A 287 -7.39 -16.89 -5.63
CA PRO A 287 -8.09 -16.99 -6.90
C PRO A 287 -9.13 -15.88 -7.12
N ALA A 288 -9.60 -15.25 -6.05
CA ALA A 288 -10.59 -14.16 -6.08
C ALA A 288 -9.94 -12.77 -6.12
N TYR A 289 -8.63 -12.66 -6.33
CA TYR A 289 -7.96 -11.38 -6.44
C TYR A 289 -8.55 -10.58 -7.62
N PRO A 290 -8.90 -9.28 -7.47
CA PRO A 290 -9.73 -8.57 -8.43
C PRO A 290 -9.21 -8.62 -9.88
N TYR A 291 -7.90 -8.50 -10.10
CA TYR A 291 -7.33 -8.56 -11.45
C TYR A 291 -7.45 -9.96 -12.09
N ARG A 292 -7.56 -11.05 -11.31
CA ARG A 292 -7.78 -12.41 -11.84
C ARG A 292 -9.19 -12.60 -12.37
N THR A 293 -10.17 -12.05 -11.66
CA THR A 293 -11.59 -12.20 -11.97
C THR A 293 -12.12 -11.10 -12.88
N HIS A 294 -11.37 -10.00 -13.06
CA HIS A 294 -11.77 -8.88 -13.91
C HIS A 294 -11.98 -9.34 -15.36
N PRO A 295 -13.11 -8.98 -16.01
CA PRO A 295 -13.52 -9.53 -17.31
C PRO A 295 -12.53 -9.26 -18.45
N LEU A 296 -11.79 -8.15 -18.39
CA LEU A 296 -10.76 -7.81 -19.37
C LEU A 296 -9.36 -8.26 -18.94
N LEU A 297 -9.00 -8.09 -17.67
CA LEU A 297 -7.61 -8.27 -17.23
C LEU A 297 -7.23 -9.73 -17.09
N LYS A 298 -8.12 -10.58 -16.54
CA LYS A 298 -7.94 -12.04 -16.39
C LYS A 298 -6.50 -12.46 -16.02
N LEU A 299 -5.93 -11.78 -15.03
CA LEU A 299 -4.50 -11.84 -14.74
C LEU A 299 -4.05 -13.26 -14.35
N ALA A 300 -3.26 -13.89 -15.21
CA ALA A 300 -2.70 -15.22 -14.96
C ALA A 300 -1.44 -15.15 -14.09
N GLY A 301 -0.55 -14.20 -14.38
CA GLY A 301 0.76 -13.98 -13.76
C GLY A 301 1.17 -12.51 -13.86
N VAL A 302 2.28 -12.14 -13.23
CA VAL A 302 2.98 -10.88 -13.51
C VAL A 302 4.41 -11.21 -13.92
N PRO A 303 5.06 -10.43 -14.81
CA PRO A 303 4.53 -9.23 -15.46
C PRO A 303 3.55 -9.55 -16.61
N THR A 304 2.53 -8.72 -16.81
CA THR A 304 1.59 -8.81 -17.96
C THR A 304 1.46 -7.43 -18.60
N LEU A 305 1.51 -7.38 -19.94
CA LEU A 305 1.34 -6.15 -20.72
C LEU A 305 0.08 -6.25 -21.58
N ILE A 306 -0.73 -5.20 -21.56
CA ILE A 306 -1.94 -5.10 -22.40
C ILE A 306 -1.88 -3.76 -23.13
N VAL A 307 -2.03 -3.78 -24.45
CA VAL A 307 -2.21 -2.55 -25.24
C VAL A 307 -3.63 -2.52 -25.77
N LEU A 308 -4.30 -1.43 -25.43
CA LEU A 308 -5.70 -1.16 -25.73
C LEU A 308 -5.79 0.02 -26.70
N THR A 309 -6.78 0.00 -27.58
CA THR A 309 -7.10 1.15 -28.45
C THR A 309 -8.58 1.47 -28.41
N PRO A 310 -8.99 2.73 -28.65
CA PRO A 310 -10.39 3.12 -28.78
C PRO A 310 -11.17 2.24 -29.75
N THR A 311 -12.39 1.85 -29.37
CA THR A 311 -13.32 1.16 -30.28
C THR A 311 -13.84 2.13 -31.35
N LYS A 312 -14.17 1.62 -32.54
CA LYS A 312 -14.67 2.43 -33.67
C LYS A 312 -16.00 3.13 -33.38
N ASP A 313 -16.79 2.57 -32.46
CA ASP A 313 -18.14 3.02 -32.11
C ASP A 313 -18.25 3.41 -30.63
N ALA A 314 -17.18 3.95 -30.03
CA ALA A 314 -17.18 4.47 -28.66
C ALA A 314 -18.24 5.58 -28.50
N LYS A 315 -19.49 5.21 -28.22
CA LYS A 315 -20.59 6.15 -28.02
C LYS A 315 -20.53 6.65 -26.58
N GLU A 316 -20.10 7.89 -26.40
CA GLU A 316 -19.92 8.60 -25.12
C GLU A 316 -21.22 8.82 -24.30
N LYS A 317 -22.34 8.14 -24.60
CA LYS A 317 -23.62 8.37 -23.92
C LYS A 317 -23.92 7.31 -22.86
N GLY A 318 -24.02 7.74 -21.60
CA GLY A 318 -24.46 6.93 -20.45
C GLY A 318 -23.35 6.61 -19.45
N ASP A 319 -23.62 5.70 -18.52
CA ASP A 319 -22.65 5.13 -17.57
C ASP A 319 -21.71 4.13 -18.28
N VAL A 320 -20.90 4.65 -19.21
CA VAL A 320 -19.95 3.84 -19.98
C VAL A 320 -18.65 3.65 -19.20
N GLN A 321 -18.15 2.42 -19.13
CA GLN A 321 -16.89 2.04 -18.48
C GLN A 321 -15.75 1.96 -19.50
N TRP A 322 -14.50 2.05 -19.04
CA TRP A 322 -13.32 1.93 -19.91
C TRP A 322 -13.30 0.64 -20.76
N VAL A 323 -13.81 -0.47 -20.23
CA VAL A 323 -13.89 -1.77 -20.92
C VAL A 323 -14.80 -1.76 -22.15
N ASP A 324 -15.78 -0.85 -22.20
CA ASP A 324 -16.69 -0.69 -23.34
C ASP A 324 -16.09 0.23 -24.42
N LEU A 325 -15.15 1.08 -24.00
CA LEU A 325 -14.52 2.12 -24.82
C LEU A 325 -13.26 1.64 -25.53
N LEU A 326 -12.64 0.58 -25.02
CA LEU A 326 -11.35 0.09 -25.46
C LEU A 326 -11.44 -1.36 -25.92
N GLU A 327 -10.72 -1.70 -26.98
CA GLU A 327 -10.50 -3.07 -27.42
C GLU A 327 -9.03 -3.47 -27.23
N VAL A 328 -8.81 -4.72 -26.80
CA VAL A 328 -7.46 -5.30 -26.66
C VAL A 328 -6.87 -5.51 -28.05
N LYS A 329 -5.72 -4.88 -28.29
CA LYS A 329 -4.89 -5.13 -29.48
C LYS A 329 -3.75 -6.09 -29.21
N ILE A 330 -3.18 -5.99 -28.02
CA ILE A 330 -2.06 -6.82 -27.58
C ILE A 330 -2.34 -7.29 -26.17
N TYR A 331 -2.05 -8.55 -25.90
CA TYR A 331 -2.07 -9.13 -24.57
C TYR A 331 -0.89 -10.10 -24.44
N THR A 332 0.05 -9.83 -23.54
CA THR A 332 1.16 -10.75 -23.24
C THR A 332 1.06 -11.22 -21.79
N HIS A 333 0.99 -12.54 -21.60
CA HIS A 333 0.87 -13.15 -20.27
C HIS A 333 2.18 -13.06 -19.46
N GLU A 334 3.31 -13.05 -20.15
CA GLU A 334 4.64 -12.78 -19.61
C GLU A 334 5.24 -11.67 -20.47
N ALA A 335 5.50 -10.51 -19.88
CA ALA A 335 6.16 -9.40 -20.57
C ALA A 335 7.67 -9.68 -20.68
N SER A 336 8.03 -10.78 -21.34
CA SER A 336 9.42 -11.16 -21.60
C SER A 336 10.00 -10.32 -22.74
N GLU A 337 11.33 -10.23 -22.84
CA GLU A 337 11.99 -9.50 -23.92
C GLU A 337 11.56 -9.98 -25.32
N ALA A 338 11.44 -11.29 -25.52
CA ALA A 338 11.06 -11.86 -26.82
C ALA A 338 9.61 -11.51 -27.19
N ASP A 339 8.69 -11.61 -26.23
CA ASP A 339 7.28 -11.28 -26.45
C ASP A 339 7.10 -9.78 -26.69
N ILE A 340 7.77 -8.95 -25.90
CA ILE A 340 7.72 -7.49 -26.02
C ILE A 340 8.31 -7.03 -27.35
N GLN A 341 9.44 -7.57 -27.81
CA GLN A 341 10.05 -7.19 -29.10
C GLN A 341 9.18 -7.56 -30.31
N SER A 342 8.33 -8.58 -30.18
CA SER A 342 7.42 -9.02 -31.24
C SER A 342 6.17 -8.14 -31.41
N LEU A 343 5.93 -7.22 -30.46
CA LEU A 343 4.87 -6.20 -30.48
C LEU A 343 5.19 -5.06 -31.45
#